data_AF-A0A9E5NCT7-F1
#
_entry.id   AF-A0A9E5NCT7-F1
#
_cell.length_a   1.000
_cell.length_b   1.000
_cell.length_c   1.000
_cell.angle_alpha   90.00
_cell.angle_beta   90.00
_cell.angle_gamma   90.00
#
_symmetry.space_group_name_H-M   'P 1'
#
loop_
_entity.id
_entity.type
_entity.pdbx_description
1 polymer ?
#
loop_
_entity_poly.entity_id
_entity_poly.type
_entity_poly.pdbx_seq_one_letter_code
_entity_poly.pdbx_strand_id
1 'polypeptide(L)'
;PHCVLFWDDLDGVPIEKLGPAIESHESFPQRTNVEFVQIISPTILRMRVWERGVGETLACGTGAAASLVAAVLNGESQRRATLQLLGGNLRVEWDEKTNHVFITGAAKEVFQGVALI
;
A
#
# COMPACT_ATOMS: atom_id res chain seq x y z
N PRO A 1 5.72 9.52 -2.44
CA PRO A 1 5.92 9.50 -0.97
C PRO A 1 4.83 8.62 -0.36
N HIS A 2 5.18 7.88 0.69
CA HIS A 2 4.29 6.91 1.34
C HIS A 2 4.36 7.13 2.85
N CYS A 3 3.21 7.20 3.50
CA CYS A 3 3.08 7.29 4.95
C CYS A 3 2.35 6.05 5.42
N VAL A 4 3.09 5.15 6.07
CA VAL A 4 2.57 3.86 6.51
C VAL A 4 2.19 3.93 7.98
N LEU A 5 0.95 3.55 8.29
CA LEU A 5 0.38 3.53 9.62
C LEU A 5 -0.02 2.10 9.96
N PHE A 6 0.44 1.59 11.10
CA PHE A 6 0.02 0.30 11.61
C PHE A 6 -1.28 0.43 12.39
N TRP A 7 -2.21 -0.49 12.16
CA TRP A 7 -3.55 -0.47 12.72
C TRP A 7 -3.99 -1.88 13.11
N ASP A 8 -4.64 -2.01 14.26
CA ASP A 8 -5.01 -3.34 14.80
C ASP A 8 -6.14 -4.00 14.01
N ASP A 9 -7.12 -3.22 13.53
CA ASP A 9 -8.26 -3.69 12.74
C ASP A 9 -8.64 -2.71 11.62
N LEU A 10 -8.42 -3.11 10.36
CA LEU A 10 -8.71 -2.29 9.18
C LEU A 10 -10.21 -2.18 8.85
N ASP A 11 -11.07 -3.02 9.43
CA ASP A 11 -12.50 -2.96 9.14
C ASP A 11 -13.13 -1.72 9.80
N GLY A 12 -12.56 -1.23 10.90
CA GLY A 12 -12.97 -0.03 11.63
C GLY A 12 -12.17 1.24 11.32
N VAL A 13 -11.22 1.21 10.38
CA VAL A 13 -10.34 2.36 10.14
C VAL A 13 -11.11 3.54 9.55
N PRO A 14 -11.03 4.75 10.14
CA PRO A 14 -11.74 5.93 9.63
C PRO A 14 -10.97 6.57 8.45
N ILE A 15 -10.77 5.81 7.37
CA ILE A 15 -9.89 6.18 6.25
C ILE A 15 -10.33 7.48 5.57
N GLU A 16 -11.62 7.72 5.44
CA GLU A 16 -12.19 8.95 4.86
C GLU A 16 -11.89 10.21 5.69
N LYS A 17 -11.58 10.04 6.98
CA LYS A 17 -11.19 11.13 7.87
C LYS A 17 -9.68 11.30 7.93
N LEU A 18 -8.94 10.19 8.11
CA LEU A 18 -7.49 10.23 8.30
C LEU A 18 -6.74 10.38 6.97
N GLY A 19 -7.19 9.72 5.91
CA GLY A 19 -6.59 9.76 4.58
C GLY A 19 -6.34 11.18 4.08
N PRO A 20 -7.37 12.03 3.90
CA PRO A 20 -7.19 13.39 3.41
C PRO A 20 -6.42 14.30 4.38
N ALA A 21 -6.60 14.09 5.69
CA ALA A 21 -5.89 14.86 6.72
C ALA A 21 -4.37 14.60 6.67
N ILE A 22 -3.97 13.35 6.43
CA ILE A 22 -2.56 12.96 6.37
C ILE A 22 -1.98 13.21 4.97
N GLU A 23 -2.75 12.98 3.91
CA GLU A 23 -2.35 13.28 2.52
C GLU A 23 -1.84 14.72 2.42
N SER A 24 -2.55 15.66 3.05
CA SER A 24 -2.27 17.11 2.98
C SER A 24 -1.52 17.67 4.18
N HIS A 25 -1.00 16.81 5.07
CA HIS A 25 -0.29 17.24 6.27
C HIS A 25 0.96 18.07 5.93
N GLU A 26 1.27 19.09 6.73
CA GLU A 26 2.37 20.04 6.48
C GLU A 26 3.75 19.38 6.35
N SER A 27 3.96 18.26 7.04
CA SER A 27 5.17 17.43 6.93
C SER A 27 5.37 16.80 5.55
N PHE A 28 4.35 16.81 4.68
CA PHE A 28 4.39 16.33 3.31
C PHE A 28 4.09 17.49 2.34
N PRO A 29 5.07 18.37 2.03
CA PRO A 29 4.84 19.54 1.17
C PRO A 29 4.31 19.21 -0.23
N GLN A 30 4.61 18.01 -0.74
CA GLN A 30 4.14 17.49 -2.03
C GLN A 30 3.01 16.47 -1.89
N ARG A 31 2.35 16.46 -0.73
CA ARG A 31 1.38 15.47 -0.27
C ARG A 31 1.97 14.04 -0.23
N THR A 32 1.19 13.08 0.26
CA THR A 32 1.61 11.67 0.34
C THR A 32 0.48 10.70 0.07
N ASN A 33 0.82 9.48 -0.38
CA ASN A 33 -0.07 8.34 -0.20
C ASN A 33 -0.06 7.94 1.27
N VAL A 34 -1.18 7.40 1.75
CA VAL A 34 -1.34 6.96 3.13
C VAL A 34 -1.79 5.50 3.14
N GLU A 35 -0.92 4.62 3.64
CA GLU A 35 -1.18 3.21 3.76
C GLU A 35 -1.57 2.86 5.20
N PHE A 36 -2.71 2.22 5.37
CA PHE A 36 -3.16 1.66 6.65
C PHE A 36 -2.93 0.15 6.60
N VAL A 37 -2.11 -0.35 7.51
CA VAL A 37 -1.57 -1.72 7.47
C VAL A 37 -1.91 -2.46 8.75
N GLN A 38 -2.49 -3.64 8.61
CA GLN A 38 -2.72 -4.58 9.70
C GLN A 38 -1.80 -5.79 9.51
N ILE A 39 -0.99 -6.08 10.53
CA ILE A 39 -0.13 -7.26 10.55
C ILE A 39 -0.96 -8.46 10.95
N ILE A 40 -1.15 -9.41 10.03
CA ILE A 40 -1.87 -10.66 10.30
C ILE A 40 -0.89 -11.74 10.75
N SER A 41 0.27 -11.78 10.11
CA SER A 41 1.41 -12.61 10.49
C SER A 41 2.69 -12.01 9.90
N PRO A 42 3.88 -12.53 10.26
CA PRO A 42 5.14 -12.07 9.68
C PRO A 42 5.26 -12.24 8.15
N THR A 43 4.31 -12.91 7.49
CA THR A 43 4.30 -13.14 6.03
C THR A 43 2.99 -12.76 5.36
N ILE A 44 2.02 -12.20 6.12
CA ILE A 44 0.71 -11.77 5.61
C ILE A 44 0.34 -10.45 6.28
N LEU A 45 0.10 -9.42 5.47
CA LEU A 45 -0.41 -8.13 5.95
C LEU A 45 -1.66 -7.78 5.13
N ARG A 46 -2.64 -7.15 5.79
CA ARG A 46 -3.75 -6.49 5.10
C ARG A 46 -3.42 -5.02 4.95
N MET A 47 -3.84 -4.42 3.84
CA MET A 47 -3.58 -3.02 3.55
C MET A 47 -4.80 -2.34 2.90
N ARG A 48 -5.12 -1.13 3.37
CA ARG A 48 -5.96 -0.16 2.67
C ARG A 48 -5.12 1.08 2.36
N VAL A 49 -5.48 1.83 1.33
CA VAL A 49 -4.68 2.97 0.88
C VAL A 49 -5.57 4.16 0.54
N TRP A 50 -5.15 5.34 0.96
CA TRP A 50 -5.62 6.62 0.46
C TRP A 50 -4.56 7.18 -0.48
N GLU A 51 -4.86 7.21 -1.79
CA GLU A 51 -3.93 7.67 -2.81
C GLU A 51 -4.02 9.19 -3.03
N ARG A 52 -2.85 9.82 -3.10
CA ARG A 52 -2.69 11.25 -3.31
C ARG A 52 -3.44 11.71 -4.55
N GLY A 53 -4.37 12.65 -4.37
CA GLY A 53 -5.17 13.24 -5.44
C GLY A 53 -6.24 12.31 -6.02
N VAL A 54 -6.47 11.13 -5.42
CA VAL A 54 -7.44 10.14 -5.91
C VAL A 54 -8.46 9.78 -4.82
N GLY A 55 -8.01 9.53 -3.59
CA GLY A 55 -8.84 8.97 -2.51
C GLY A 55 -8.56 7.49 -2.29
N GLU A 56 -9.49 6.76 -1.66
CA GLU A 56 -9.33 5.32 -1.48
C GLU A 56 -9.41 4.56 -2.81
N THR A 57 -8.40 3.72 -3.08
CA THR A 57 -8.34 2.89 -4.29
C THR A 57 -8.34 1.41 -3.93
N LEU A 58 -8.70 0.56 -4.91
CA LEU A 58 -8.76 -0.89 -4.70
C LEU A 58 -7.37 -1.51 -4.47
N ALA A 59 -6.34 -0.99 -5.13
CA ALA A 59 -4.99 -1.49 -5.01
C ALA A 59 -3.96 -0.42 -5.42
N CYS A 60 -2.84 -0.38 -4.69
CA CYS A 60 -1.68 0.45 -5.01
C CYS A 60 -0.40 -0.39 -4.90
N GLY A 61 0.26 -0.64 -6.04
CA GLY A 61 1.46 -1.49 -6.08
C GLY A 61 2.65 -0.88 -5.32
N THR A 62 2.90 0.42 -5.50
CA THR A 62 3.98 1.12 -4.79
C THR A 62 3.69 1.25 -3.28
N GLY A 63 2.42 1.44 -2.90
CA GLY A 63 1.99 1.41 -1.49
C GLY A 63 2.21 0.04 -0.83
N ALA A 64 1.96 -1.05 -1.56
CA ALA A 64 2.25 -2.41 -1.06
C ALA A 64 3.75 -2.63 -0.83
N ALA A 65 4.61 -2.12 -1.72
CA ALA A 65 6.06 -2.12 -1.52
C ALA A 65 6.48 -1.33 -0.29
N ALA A 66 6.00 -0.09 -0.15
CA ALA A 66 6.29 0.76 1.00
C ALA A 66 5.85 0.12 2.33
N SER A 67 4.66 -0.49 2.34
CA SER A 67 4.11 -1.16 3.52
C SER A 67 4.94 -2.35 3.98
N LEU A 68 5.42 -3.19 3.03
CA LEU A 68 6.31 -4.29 3.38
C LEU A 68 7.63 -3.76 3.96
N VAL A 69 8.25 -2.79 3.30
CA VAL A 69 9.52 -2.21 3.75
C VAL A 69 9.38 -1.60 5.15
N ALA A 70 8.31 -0.84 5.40
CA ALA A 70 8.05 -0.26 6.72
C ALA A 70 7.84 -1.33 7.80
N ALA A 71 7.08 -2.39 7.50
CA ALA A 71 6.87 -3.49 8.45
C ALA A 71 8.17 -4.25 8.76
N VAL A 72 9.03 -4.47 7.75
CA VAL A 72 10.35 -5.11 7.95
C VAL A 72 11.25 -4.22 8.81
N LEU A 73 11.31 -2.92 8.53
CA LEU A 73 12.14 -1.97 9.30
C LEU A 73 11.70 -1.87 10.76
N ASN A 74 10.41 -2.09 11.06
CA ASN A 74 9.88 -2.13 12.42
C ASN A 74 9.94 -3.52 13.08
N GLY A 75 10.45 -4.56 12.39
CA GLY A 75 10.53 -5.91 12.93
C GLY A 75 9.20 -6.68 12.96
N GLU A 76 8.18 -6.18 12.28
CA GLU A 76 6.80 -6.73 12.27
C GLU A 76 6.57 -7.75 11.14
N SER A 77 7.44 -7.77 10.12
CA SER A 77 7.30 -8.64 8.95
C SER A 77 8.64 -9.18 8.48
N GLN A 78 8.59 -10.34 7.81
CA GLN A 78 9.68 -10.83 6.97
C GLN A 78 9.80 -10.01 5.69
N ARG A 79 10.96 -10.11 5.04
CA ARG A 79 11.27 -9.44 3.76
C ARG A 79 10.44 -9.93 2.58
N ARG A 80 9.70 -11.04 2.71
CA ARG A 80 8.78 -11.55 1.70
C ARG A 80 7.43 -11.80 2.36
N ALA A 81 6.39 -11.15 1.86
CA ALA A 81 5.04 -11.30 2.39
C ALA A 81 3.97 -11.19 1.29
N THR A 82 2.77 -11.65 1.63
CA THR A 82 1.56 -11.36 0.84
C THR A 82 0.88 -10.13 1.42
N LEU A 83 0.66 -9.12 0.59
CA LEU A 83 -0.21 -7.98 0.90
C LEU A 83 -1.60 -8.27 0.36
N GLN A 84 -2.59 -8.24 1.24
CA GLN A 84 -4.00 -8.37 0.91
C GLN A 84 -4.60 -6.96 0.78
N LEU A 85 -4.90 -6.55 -0.45
CA LEU A 85 -5.56 -5.28 -0.76
C LEU A 85 -7.04 -5.52 -1.09
N LEU A 86 -7.84 -4.46 -1.16
CA LEU A 86 -9.26 -4.55 -1.54
C LEU A 86 -9.46 -5.20 -2.92
N GLY A 87 -8.59 -4.87 -3.87
CA GLY A 87 -8.61 -5.36 -5.25
C GLY A 87 -7.93 -6.71 -5.47
N GLY A 88 -7.36 -7.32 -4.43
CA GLY A 88 -6.69 -8.62 -4.50
C GLY A 88 -5.31 -8.63 -3.87
N ASN A 89 -4.63 -9.78 -4.01
CA ASN A 89 -3.37 -10.03 -3.33
C ASN A 89 -2.16 -9.70 -4.20
N LEU A 90 -1.14 -9.10 -3.60
CA LEU A 90 0.19 -8.92 -4.17
C LEU A 90 1.21 -9.71 -3.34
N ARG A 91 2.14 -10.40 -4.02
CA ARG A 91 3.34 -10.93 -3.37
C ARG A 91 4.42 -9.88 -3.50
N VAL A 92 4.99 -9.47 -2.38
CA VAL A 92 6.03 -8.44 -2.35
C VAL A 92 7.26 -9.00 -1.64
N GLU A 93 8.43 -8.70 -2.19
CA GLU A 93 9.72 -9.13 -1.68
C GLU A 93 10.72 -7.98 -1.71
N TRP A 94 11.30 -7.65 -0.56
CA TRP A 94 12.45 -6.76 -0.46
C TRP A 94 13.73 -7.57 -0.36
N ASP A 95 14.35 -7.81 -1.51
CA ASP A 95 15.54 -8.63 -1.67
C ASP A 95 16.76 -7.99 -0.99
N GLU A 96 17.42 -8.73 -0.11
CA GLU A 96 18.56 -8.25 0.66
C GLU A 96 19.82 -8.11 -0.20
N LYS A 97 19.98 -8.94 -1.23
CA LYS A 97 21.19 -8.97 -2.06
C LYS A 97 21.31 -7.76 -2.96
N THR A 98 20.19 -7.35 -3.55
CA THR A 98 20.14 -6.26 -4.52
C THR A 98 19.52 -4.99 -3.96
N ASN A 99 18.91 -5.06 -2.76
CA ASN A 99 18.14 -3.99 -2.14
C ASN A 99 16.93 -3.52 -2.97
N HIS A 100 16.47 -4.32 -3.94
CA HIS A 100 15.28 -4.02 -4.74
C HIS A 100 14.01 -4.59 -4.09
N VAL A 101 12.88 -3.93 -4.37
CA VAL A 101 11.56 -4.44 -4.02
C VAL A 101 10.88 -4.99 -5.28
N PHE A 102 10.55 -6.27 -5.26
CA PHE A 102 9.82 -6.95 -6.32
C PHE A 102 8.35 -7.09 -5.95
N ILE A 103 7.47 -6.83 -6.92
CA ILE A 103 6.01 -6.94 -6.76
C ILE A 103 5.51 -7.91 -7.82
N THR A 104 4.81 -8.95 -7.38
CA THR A 104 4.15 -9.92 -8.26
C THR A 104 2.65 -9.89 -8.03
N GLY A 105 1.89 -9.68 -9.11
CA GLY A 105 0.42 -9.61 -9.09
C GLY A 105 -0.18 -9.93 -10.45
N ALA A 106 -1.51 -10.06 -10.50
CA ALA A 106 -2.22 -10.30 -11.75
C ALA A 106 -2.42 -8.99 -12.54
N ALA A 107 -2.46 -9.11 -13.87
CA ALA A 107 -2.90 -8.05 -14.78
C ALA A 107 -3.84 -8.68 -15.82
N LYS A 108 -4.90 -7.96 -16.19
CA LYS A 108 -5.90 -8.44 -17.17
C LYS A 108 -6.31 -7.30 -18.09
N GLU A 109 -6.24 -7.54 -19.40
CA GLU A 109 -6.80 -6.64 -20.39
C GLU A 109 -8.33 -6.63 -20.30
N VAL A 110 -8.93 -5.44 -20.30
CA VAL A 110 -10.39 -5.26 -20.22
C VAL A 110 -10.99 -5.01 -21.61
N PHE A 111 -10.42 -4.06 -22.36
CA PHE A 111 -10.85 -3.72 -23.71
C PHE A 111 -9.76 -2.92 -24.45
N GLN A 112 -9.94 -2.76 -25.77
CA GLN A 112 -9.15 -1.86 -26.63
C GLN A 112 -10.09 -0.89 -27.36
N GLY A 113 -9.65 0.37 -27.57
CA GLY A 113 -10.46 1.40 -28.22
C GLY A 113 -9.66 2.61 -28.71
N VAL A 114 -10.37 3.62 -29.23
CA VAL A 114 -9.83 4.90 -29.69
C VAL A 114 -10.53 6.03 -28.94
N ALA A 115 -9.76 6.94 -28.35
CA ALA A 115 -10.27 8.16 -27.72
C ALA A 115 -10.06 9.36 -28.66
N LEU A 116 -11.10 10.19 -28.81
CA LEU A 116 -10.94 11.51 -29.41
C LEU A 116 -10.53 12.48 -28.29
N ILE A 117 -9.42 13.18 -28.50
CA ILE A 117 -8.86 14.15 -27.56
C ILE A 117 -9.26 15.55 -28.02
#